data_AF-F4JYU9-F1
#
_entry.id   AF-F4JYU9-F1
#
_cell.length_a   1.000
_cell.length_b   1.000
_cell.length_c   1.000
_cell.angle_alpha   90.00
_cell.angle_beta   90.00
_cell.angle_gamma   90.00
#
_symmetry.space_group_name_H-M   'P 1'
#
loop_
_entity.id
_entity.type
_entity.pdbx_description
1 polymer ?
#
loop_
_entity_poly.entity_id
_entity_poly.type
_entity_poly.pdbx_seq_one_letter_code
_entity_poly.pdbx_strand_id
1 'polypeptide(L)'
;MEKKEEDDTPLVGIFCLKTRQDMKRFEETEDCFILDFDPFDSFDVKKLTFTDDVREDYPHPRHFCLNFPFGSTPNSSHCDLCYCYVCDKPAPCAEWTISTSHCNAYDSALWNLCRT
;
A
#
# COMPACT_ATOMS: atom_id res chain seq x y z
N MET A 1 -33.00 4.63 38.25
CA MET A 1 -32.54 5.76 37.41
C MET A 1 -31.08 5.47 37.12
N GLU A 2 -30.83 4.78 36.02
CA GLU A 2 -29.49 4.33 35.65
C GLU A 2 -28.64 5.55 35.30
N LYS A 3 -27.51 5.68 35.99
CA LYS A 3 -26.52 6.71 35.72
C LYS A 3 -25.91 6.36 34.36
N LYS A 4 -26.09 7.23 33.37
CA LYS A 4 -25.29 7.19 32.16
C LYS A 4 -23.88 7.58 32.56
N GLU A 5 -22.98 6.61 32.53
CA GLU A 5 -21.55 6.87 32.54
C GLU A 5 -21.27 7.56 31.20
N GLU A 6 -21.13 8.89 31.24
CA GLU A 6 -20.45 9.63 30.19
C GLU A 6 -19.04 9.07 30.14
N ASP A 7 -18.78 8.22 29.15
CA ASP A 7 -17.45 7.83 28.73
C ASP A 7 -16.79 9.08 28.14
N ASP A 8 -16.34 9.94 29.04
CA ASP A 8 -15.53 11.13 28.76
C ASP A 8 -14.15 10.61 28.36
N THR A 9 -14.08 9.89 27.24
CA THR A 9 -12.81 9.46 26.66
C THR A 9 -12.06 10.75 26.38
N PRO A 10 -10.91 11.00 27.03
CA PRO A 10 -10.19 12.25 26.86
C PRO A 10 -9.96 12.47 25.37
N LEU A 11 -10.25 13.68 24.87
CA LEU A 11 -9.92 14.03 23.50
C LEU A 11 -8.41 13.92 23.31
N VAL A 12 -7.93 12.75 22.88
CA VAL A 12 -6.52 12.50 22.55
C VAL A 12 -6.23 13.24 21.25
N GLY A 13 -5.18 14.06 21.25
CA GLY A 13 -4.77 14.77 20.04
C GLY A 13 -4.38 13.77 18.95
N ILE A 14 -4.83 13.98 17.72
CA ILE A 14 -4.37 13.18 16.59
C ILE A 14 -2.95 13.63 16.27
N PHE A 15 -1.98 12.74 16.45
CA PHE A 15 -0.58 13.03 16.17
C PHE A 15 -0.20 12.62 14.74
N CYS A 16 0.48 13.52 14.03
CA CYS A 16 1.11 13.19 12.75
C CYS A 16 2.58 12.81 12.99
N LEU A 17 2.93 11.55 12.70
CA LEU A 17 4.29 11.07 12.71
C LEU A 17 5.02 11.61 11.48
N LYS A 18 6.05 12.43 11.73
CA LYS A 18 6.84 13.08 10.69
C LYS A 18 8.09 12.32 10.24
N THR A 19 8.59 11.47 11.13
CA THR A 19 9.82 10.73 10.89
C THR A 19 9.66 9.30 11.34
N ARG A 20 10.19 8.35 10.55
CA ARG A 20 10.17 6.92 10.90
C ARG A 20 10.93 6.60 12.19
N GLN A 21 11.91 7.42 12.57
CA GLN A 21 12.71 7.19 13.78
C GLN A 21 11.87 7.31 15.06
N ASP A 22 10.86 8.18 15.03
CA ASP A 22 9.95 8.34 16.15
C ASP A 22 8.86 7.25 16.19
N MET A 23 8.71 6.43 15.14
CA MET A 23 7.61 5.45 15.01
C MET A 23 7.49 4.56 16.25
N LYS A 24 8.60 4.01 16.73
CA LYS A 24 8.64 3.18 17.93
C LYS A 24 8.15 3.92 19.18
N ARG A 25 8.52 5.19 19.32
CA ARG A 25 8.08 6.02 20.44
C ARG A 25 6.56 6.21 20.39
N PHE A 26 6.01 6.43 19.20
CA PHE A 26 4.56 6.59 19.01
C PHE A 26 3.79 5.28 19.22
N GLU A 27 4.29 4.15 18.73
CA GLU A 27 3.70 2.82 19.00
C GLU A 27 3.62 2.50 20.50
N GLU A 28 4.57 3.02 21.29
CA GLU A 28 4.59 2.82 22.75
C GLU A 28 3.65 3.79 23.50
N THR A 29 3.31 4.95 22.93
CA THR A 29 2.55 6.01 23.65
C THR A 29 1.15 6.27 23.11
N GLU A 30 0.89 6.00 21.83
CA GLU A 30 -0.34 6.36 21.14
C GLU A 30 -0.97 5.13 20.48
N ASP A 31 -2.28 4.94 20.67
CA ASP A 31 -3.03 3.87 20.00
C ASP A 31 -3.23 4.14 18.51
N CYS A 32 -3.20 5.42 18.10
CA CYS A 32 -3.44 5.87 16.73
C CYS A 32 -2.58 7.10 16.39
N PHE A 33 -1.87 7.07 15.25
CA PHE A 33 -1.17 8.22 14.67
C PHE A 33 -1.26 8.21 13.14
N ILE A 34 -1.20 9.40 12.54
CA ILE A 34 -1.21 9.56 11.08
C ILE A 34 0.24 9.59 10.60
N LEU A 35 0.60 8.73 9.67
CA LEU A 35 1.86 8.86 8.96
C LEU A 35 1.77 10.06 8.00
N ASP A 36 2.67 11.03 8.12
CA ASP A 36 2.79 12.10 7.11
C ASP A 36 3.61 11.69 5.89
N PHE A 37 4.15 10.47 5.91
CA PHE A 37 4.91 9.82 4.84
C PHE A 37 4.22 8.54 4.39
N ASP A 38 4.47 8.12 3.16
CA ASP A 38 4.01 6.82 2.68
C ASP A 38 4.83 5.70 3.34
N PRO A 39 4.20 4.77 4.09
CA PRO A 39 4.91 3.60 4.64
C PRO A 39 5.56 2.73 3.56
N PHE A 40 5.13 2.85 2.31
CA PHE A 40 5.68 2.14 1.16
C PHE A 40 6.65 2.96 0.32
N ASP A 41 6.91 4.24 0.64
CA ASP A 41 7.92 5.00 -0.08
C ASP A 41 9.32 4.41 0.20
N SER A 42 10.09 4.31 -0.87
CA SER A 42 11.37 3.60 -0.98
C SER A 42 12.56 4.33 -0.33
N PHE A 43 12.32 5.35 0.49
CA PHE A 43 13.41 5.96 1.26
C PHE A 43 13.95 4.94 2.27
N ASP A 44 15.15 4.44 1.97
CA ASP A 44 15.98 3.45 2.67
C ASP A 44 15.73 1.94 2.48
N VAL A 45 15.08 1.50 1.39
CA VAL A 45 15.28 0.08 0.95
C VAL A 45 16.71 -0.21 0.49
N LYS A 46 17.50 0.83 0.18
CA LYS A 46 18.94 0.69 -0.10
C LYS A 46 19.77 0.32 1.13
N LYS A 47 19.24 0.46 2.36
CA LYS A 47 19.99 0.18 3.59
C LYS A 47 19.53 -1.08 4.33
N LEU A 48 18.35 -1.61 3.99
CA LEU A 48 17.84 -2.88 4.54
C LEU A 48 18.11 -4.05 3.58
N THR A 49 19.34 -4.15 3.03
CA THR A 49 19.81 -5.38 2.37
C THR A 49 20.07 -6.52 3.36
N PHE A 50 19.20 -6.68 4.36
CA PHE A 50 19.19 -7.86 5.22
C PHE A 50 17.81 -8.49 5.10
N THR A 51 17.83 -9.73 4.62
CA THR A 51 16.72 -10.66 4.38
C THR A 51 15.96 -10.44 3.06
N ASP A 52 16.11 -11.41 2.17
CA ASP A 52 15.27 -11.68 0.98
C ASP A 52 13.78 -11.94 1.32
N ASP A 53 13.29 -11.53 2.50
CA ASP A 53 11.97 -11.85 3.04
C ASP A 53 11.03 -10.64 3.10
N VAL A 54 11.36 -9.50 2.48
CA VAL A 54 10.33 -8.46 2.18
C VAL A 54 9.57 -8.87 0.92
N ARG A 55 9.04 -10.08 0.94
CA ARG A 55 7.97 -10.48 0.03
C ARG A 55 6.71 -9.81 0.55
N GLU A 56 6.00 -9.06 -0.29
CA GLU A 56 4.62 -8.74 0.06
C GLU A 56 3.87 -10.06 0.20
N ASP A 57 3.45 -10.41 1.43
CA ASP A 57 2.74 -11.68 1.70
C ASP A 57 1.28 -11.66 1.23
N TYR A 58 0.79 -10.51 0.78
CA TYR A 58 -0.59 -10.31 0.38
C TYR A 58 -0.70 -10.01 -1.12
N PRO A 59 -1.78 -10.50 -1.79
CA PRO A 59 -2.08 -10.13 -3.15
C PRO A 59 -2.19 -8.60 -3.30
N HIS A 60 -1.55 -8.05 -4.33
CA HIS A 60 -1.45 -6.60 -4.55
C HIS A 60 -1.68 -6.22 -6.02
N PRO A 61 -2.17 -4.99 -6.30
CA PRO A 61 -2.20 -4.46 -7.64
C PRO A 61 -0.80 -4.39 -8.23
N ARG A 62 -0.69 -4.66 -9.52
CA ARG A 62 0.61 -4.67 -10.18
C ARG A 62 1.44 -3.39 -10.04
N HIS A 63 0.82 -2.22 -10.01
CA HIS A 63 1.56 -0.96 -9.87
C HIS A 63 2.19 -0.76 -8.48
N PHE A 64 1.85 -1.59 -7.48
CA PHE A 64 2.48 -1.62 -6.17
C PHE A 64 3.54 -2.73 -6.01
N CYS A 65 3.82 -3.52 -7.05
CA CYS A 65 4.75 -4.63 -6.93
C CYS A 65 6.18 -4.18 -6.64
N LEU A 66 6.71 -4.53 -5.45
CA LEU A 66 8.09 -4.22 -5.06
C LEU A 66 9.14 -5.03 -5.84
N ASN A 67 8.79 -6.26 -6.26
CA ASN A 67 9.67 -7.10 -7.07
C ASN A 67 9.83 -6.56 -8.50
N PHE A 68 8.80 -5.88 -9.01
CA PHE A 68 8.77 -5.29 -10.34
C PHE A 68 8.30 -3.84 -10.27
N PRO A 69 9.16 -2.91 -9.80
CA PRO A 69 8.78 -1.51 -9.59
C PRO A 69 8.22 -0.88 -10.85
N PHE A 70 7.09 -0.18 -10.69
CA PHE A 70 6.39 0.46 -11.79
C PHE A 70 7.25 1.55 -12.44
N GLY A 71 7.26 1.60 -13.78
CA GLY A 71 8.09 2.54 -14.54
C GLY A 71 9.60 2.22 -14.61
N SER A 72 10.14 1.39 -13.71
CA SER A 72 11.53 0.90 -13.78
C SER A 72 11.64 -0.48 -14.43
N THR A 73 10.56 -1.25 -14.42
CA THR A 73 10.46 -2.57 -15.04
C THR A 73 9.35 -2.57 -16.10
N PRO A 74 9.40 -3.48 -17.10
CA PRO A 74 8.32 -3.60 -18.06
C PRO A 74 6.99 -3.85 -17.34
N ASN A 75 5.98 -3.04 -17.66
CA ASN A 75 4.65 -3.14 -17.06
C ASN A 75 3.95 -4.47 -17.35
N SER A 76 4.50 -5.37 -18.16
CA SER A 76 4.01 -6.75 -18.31
C SER A 76 4.53 -7.74 -17.25
N SER A 77 5.67 -7.45 -16.60
CA SER A 77 6.36 -8.38 -15.68
C SER A 77 5.76 -8.43 -14.28
N HIS A 78 5.21 -9.54 -13.83
CA HIS A 78 4.50 -9.62 -12.55
C HIS A 78 5.09 -10.70 -11.62
N CYS A 79 4.85 -10.57 -10.31
CA CYS A 79 5.11 -11.66 -9.35
C CYS A 79 3.87 -12.55 -9.20
N ASP A 80 3.97 -13.61 -8.41
CA ASP A 80 2.88 -14.57 -8.19
C ASP A 80 1.70 -14.00 -7.39
N LEU A 81 1.91 -12.87 -6.69
CA LEU A 81 0.90 -12.20 -5.86
C LEU A 81 0.32 -10.94 -6.51
N CYS A 82 0.81 -10.59 -7.71
CA CYS A 82 0.23 -9.50 -8.48
C CYS A 82 -1.18 -9.87 -8.97
N TYR A 83 -2.08 -8.89 -8.94
CA TYR A 83 -3.34 -8.93 -9.66
C TYR A 83 -3.53 -7.72 -10.58
N CYS A 84 -4.41 -7.90 -11.55
CA CYS A 84 -4.83 -6.87 -12.49
C CYS A 84 -5.74 -5.86 -11.83
N TYR A 85 -5.27 -4.60 -11.71
CA TYR A 85 -6.02 -3.50 -11.10
C TYR A 85 -7.43 -3.29 -11.69
N VAL A 86 -7.59 -3.55 -12.99
CA VAL A 86 -8.87 -3.34 -13.71
C VAL A 86 -9.90 -4.43 -13.41
N CYS A 87 -9.45 -5.67 -13.19
CA CYS A 87 -10.33 -6.85 -13.16
C CYS A 87 -10.35 -7.56 -11.81
N ASP A 88 -9.48 -7.17 -10.88
CA ASP A 88 -9.24 -7.84 -9.59
C ASP A 88 -8.94 -9.35 -9.72
N LYS A 89 -8.32 -9.75 -10.84
CA LYS A 89 -7.91 -11.13 -11.16
C LYS A 89 -6.39 -11.30 -11.09
N PRO A 90 -5.86 -12.47 -10.69
CA PRO A 90 -4.43 -12.73 -10.71
C PRO A 90 -3.77 -12.35 -12.04
N ALA A 91 -2.56 -11.79 -11.98
CA ALA A 91 -1.80 -11.46 -13.17
C ALA A 91 -1.13 -12.72 -13.75
N PRO A 92 -1.15 -12.92 -15.08
CA PRO A 92 -1.77 -12.04 -16.08
C PRO A 92 -3.25 -12.37 -16.27
N CYS A 93 -4.10 -11.35 -16.43
CA CYS A 93 -5.48 -11.54 -16.88
C CYS A 93 -5.57 -11.70 -18.42
N ALA A 94 -6.77 -11.95 -18.95
CA ALA A 94 -6.99 -12.09 -20.40
C ALA A 94 -6.51 -10.84 -21.19
N GLU A 95 -6.85 -9.64 -20.72
CA GLU A 95 -6.49 -8.36 -21.37
C GLU A 95 -5.15 -7.77 -20.88
N TRP A 96 -4.27 -8.60 -20.32
CA TRP A 96 -3.05 -8.12 -19.65
C TRP A 96 -2.17 -7.28 -20.57
N THR A 97 -1.81 -7.83 -21.73
CA THR A 97 -0.94 -7.21 -22.74
C THR A 97 -1.65 -6.95 -24.07
N ILE A 98 -2.99 -6.88 -24.07
CA ILE A 98 -3.81 -6.65 -25.27
C ILE A 98 -4.01 -5.13 -25.48
N SER A 99 -4.77 -4.70 -26.50
CA SER A 99 -4.98 -3.31 -26.94
C SER A 99 -5.06 -2.26 -25.83
N THR A 100 -5.94 -2.44 -24.84
CA THR A 100 -5.90 -1.70 -23.57
C THR A 100 -5.15 -2.53 -22.54
N SER A 101 -3.82 -2.53 -22.60
CA SER A 101 -3.02 -3.44 -21.76
C SER A 101 -3.27 -3.12 -20.29
N HIS A 102 -4.02 -3.99 -19.60
CA HIS A 102 -4.35 -3.82 -18.18
C HIS A 102 -3.10 -3.83 -17.29
N CYS A 103 -1.99 -4.35 -17.80
CA CYS A 103 -0.70 -4.32 -17.12
C CYS A 103 -0.17 -2.89 -16.88
N ASN A 104 -0.65 -1.89 -17.64
CA ASN A 104 -0.36 -0.48 -17.43
C ASN A 104 -1.33 0.22 -16.46
N ALA A 105 -2.31 -0.50 -15.91
CA ALA A 105 -3.32 0.10 -15.05
C ALA A 105 -2.79 0.40 -13.64
N TYR A 106 -3.10 1.60 -13.17
CA TYR A 106 -2.77 2.10 -11.84
C TYR A 106 -3.88 3.01 -11.33
N ASP A 107 -3.89 3.31 -10.03
CA ASP A 107 -4.91 4.16 -9.41
C ASP A 107 -4.90 5.58 -10.00
N SER A 108 -5.84 5.82 -10.92
CA SER A 108 -6.00 7.07 -11.64
C SER A 108 -7.42 7.21 -12.14
N ALA A 109 -7.89 8.44 -12.30
CA ALA A 109 -9.27 8.70 -12.71
C ALA A 109 -9.70 7.93 -13.99
N LEU A 110 -8.80 7.78 -14.97
CA LEU A 110 -9.09 7.06 -16.21
C LEU A 110 -9.19 5.54 -16.00
N TRP A 111 -8.26 4.93 -15.29
CA TRP A 111 -8.29 3.50 -15.01
C TRP A 111 -9.42 3.13 -14.05
N ASN A 112 -9.78 4.02 -13.13
CA ASN A 112 -10.87 3.82 -12.17
C ASN A 112 -12.22 3.73 -12.88
N LEU A 113 -12.39 4.43 -14.01
CA LEU A 113 -13.57 4.29 -14.89
C LEU A 113 -13.60 2.96 -15.65
N CYS A 114 -12.45 2.33 -15.86
CA CYS A 114 -12.34 1.07 -16.60
C CYS A 114 -12.48 -0.17 -15.70
N ARG A 115 -12.46 -0.01 -14.36
CA ARG A 115 -12.61 -1.14 -13.42
C ARG A 115 -13.97 -1.81 -13.63
N THR A 116 -13.95 -3.14 -13.72
CA THR A 116 -15.14 -3.98 -14.00
C THR A 116 -15.65 -4.69 -12.76
#